data_AF-A0A4P6HID9-F1
#
_entry.id   AF-A0A4P6HID9-F1
#
_cell.length_a   1.000
_cell.length_b   1.000
_cell.length_c   1.000
_cell.angle_alpha   90.00
_cell.angle_beta   90.00
_cell.angle_gamma   90.00
#
_symmetry.space_group_name_H-M   'P 1'
#
loop_
_entity.id
_entity.type
_entity.pdbx_description
1 polymer ?
#
loop_
_entity_poly.entity_id
_entity_poly.type
_entity_poly.pdbx_seq_one_letter_code
_entity_poly.pdbx_strand_id
1 'polypeptide(L)' 'MSVHAIEFLQDWIGKECCAPSEAVKIEKHAEVLAKQCAAKAAEAGIPLEDLQEEVGDIQELIASRLEEAVEAETDADKAA' A
#
# COMPACT_ATOMS: atom_id res chain seq x y z
N MET A 1 10.88 -18.97 -2.95
CA MET A 1 10.37 -18.60 -1.60
C MET A 1 11.03 -17.27 -1.24
N SER A 2 10.53 -16.20 -1.83
CA SER A 2 11.15 -14.87 -1.81
C SER A 2 10.56 -14.06 -0.67
N VAL A 3 10.92 -14.39 0.58
CA VAL A 3 10.41 -13.74 1.82
C VAL A 3 10.51 -12.20 1.77
N HIS A 4 11.45 -11.68 0.98
CA HIS A 4 11.73 -10.25 0.82
C HIS A 4 10.61 -9.45 0.16
N ALA A 5 9.75 -10.05 -0.68
CA ALA A 5 8.69 -9.33 -1.38
C ALA A 5 7.60 -8.83 -0.39
N ILE A 6 7.12 -9.70 0.49
CA ILE A 6 6.12 -9.37 1.50
C ILE A 6 6.69 -8.40 2.54
N GLU A 7 7.92 -8.63 3.03
CA GLU A 7 8.56 -7.73 4.00
C GLU A 7 8.77 -6.33 3.43
N PHE A 8 9.27 -6.23 2.19
CA PHE A 8 9.41 -4.96 1.50
C PHE A 8 8.07 -4.24 1.37
N LEU A 9 7.03 -4.95 0.95
CA LEU A 9 5.72 -4.35 0.72
C LEU A 9 5.08 -3.86 2.03
N GLN A 10 5.19 -4.62 3.12
CA GLN A 10 4.67 -4.22 4.43
C GLN A 10 5.40 -2.99 4.98
N ASP A 11 6.73 -2.94 4.85
CA ASP A 11 7.53 -1.79 5.26
C ASP A 11 7.24 -0.56 4.39
N TRP A 12 7.06 -0.75 3.07
CA TRP A 12 6.70 0.31 2.13
C TRP A 12 5.32 0.87 2.44
N ILE A 13 4.31 0.02 2.57
CA ILE A 13 2.93 0.42 2.89
C ILE A 13 2.89 1.12 4.25
N GLY A 14 3.58 0.60 5.26
CA GLY A 14 3.64 1.23 6.57
C GLY A 14 4.29 2.63 6.56
N LYS A 15 5.14 2.93 5.57
CA LYS A 15 5.83 4.23 5.44
C LYS A 15 5.11 5.20 4.49
N GLU A 16 4.60 4.70 3.37
CA GLU A 16 4.12 5.52 2.25
C GLU A 16 2.59 5.50 2.12
N CYS A 17 1.90 4.45 2.59
CA CYS A 17 0.43 4.45 2.64
C CYS A 17 -0.07 5.19 3.89
N CYS A 18 0.19 6.49 3.95
CA CYS A 18 -0.53 7.36 4.86
C CYS A 18 -1.96 7.58 4.35
N ALA A 19 -2.92 7.63 5.26
CA ALA A 19 -4.30 7.90 4.94
C ALA A 19 -4.42 9.22 4.16
N PRO A 20 -5.02 9.20 2.96
CA PRO A 20 -5.27 10.44 2.24
C PRO A 20 -6.32 11.24 3.00
N SER A 21 -6.15 12.56 3.06
CA SER A 21 -7.10 13.46 3.72
C SER A 21 -8.54 13.39 3.15
N GLU A 22 -8.73 12.71 2.02
CA GLU A 22 -10.04 12.48 1.41
C GLU A 22 -10.19 11.02 0.99
N ALA A 23 -11.12 10.29 1.65
CA ALA A 23 -11.49 8.91 1.31
C ALA A 23 -11.91 8.74 -0.16
N VAL A 24 -12.49 9.78 -0.76
CA VAL A 24 -12.94 9.82 -2.17
C VAL A 24 -11.81 9.57 -3.17
N LYS A 25 -10.54 9.72 -2.76
CA LYS A 25 -9.38 9.58 -3.65
C LYS A 25 -8.59 8.31 -3.42
N ILE A 26 -9.06 7.38 -2.57
CA ILE A 26 -8.31 6.17 -2.21
C ILE A 26 -7.94 5.34 -3.45
N GLU A 27 -8.88 5.03 -4.36
CA GLU A 27 -8.56 4.25 -5.56
C GLU A 27 -7.45 4.88 -6.42
N LYS A 28 -7.52 6.20 -6.64
CA LYS A 28 -6.48 6.92 -7.39
C LYS A 28 -5.14 6.94 -6.65
N HIS A 29 -5.18 7.09 -5.34
CA HIS A 29 -3.97 7.10 -4.51
C HIS A 29 -3.31 5.71 -4.51
N ALA A 30 -4.12 4.67 -4.41
CA ALA A 30 -3.68 3.28 -4.48
C ALA A 30 -3.04 2.96 -5.84
N GLU A 31 -3.62 3.40 -6.96
CA GLU A 31 -3.03 3.20 -8.29
C GLU A 31 -1.63 3.85 -8.39
N VAL A 32 -1.47 5.08 -7.88
CA VAL A 32 -0.19 5.80 -7.89
C VAL A 32 0.84 5.10 -6.99
N LEU A 33 0.45 4.73 -5.77
CA LEU A 33 1.33 4.04 -4.83
C LEU A 33 1.71 2.65 -5.32
N ALA A 34 0.81 1.90 -5.95
CA ALA A 34 1.11 0.59 -6.53
C ALA A 34 2.19 0.69 -7.61
N LYS A 35 2.11 1.69 -8.49
CA LYS A 35 3.14 1.96 -9.51
C LYS A 35 4.49 2.34 -8.87
N GLN A 36 4.49 3.15 -7.83
CA GLN A 36 5.71 3.53 -7.12
C GLN A 36 6.32 2.33 -6.37
N CYS A 37 5.48 1.54 -5.70
CA CYS A 37 5.88 0.33 -5.01
C CYS A 37 6.53 -0.66 -5.98
N ALA A 38 5.92 -0.88 -7.15
CA ALA A 38 6.48 -1.73 -8.20
C ALA A 38 7.85 -1.23 -8.70
N ALA A 39 7.98 0.09 -8.91
CA ALA A 39 9.26 0.68 -9.31
C ALA A 39 10.35 0.50 -8.25
N LYS A 40 10.02 0.78 -6.98
CA LYS A 40 10.93 0.64 -5.84
C LYS A 40 11.32 -0.80 -5.56
N ALA A 41 10.37 -1.72 -5.71
CA ALA A 41 10.63 -3.15 -5.62
C ALA A 41 11.61 -3.59 -6.70
N ALA A 42 11.41 -3.15 -7.94
CA ALA A 42 12.33 -3.43 -9.03
C ALA A 42 13.73 -2.85 -8.78
N GLU A 43 13.84 -1.65 -8.20
CA GLU A 43 15.12 -1.08 -7.74
C GLU A 43 15.79 -1.93 -6.65
N ALA A 44 15.01 -2.58 -5.78
CA ALA A 44 15.49 -3.51 -4.77
C ALA A 44 15.80 -4.91 -5.33
N GLY A 45 15.56 -5.16 -6.61
CA GLY A 45 15.75 -6.47 -7.25
C GLY A 45 14.58 -7.44 -7.07
N ILE A 46 13.41 -6.94 -6.68
CA ILE A 46 12.17 -7.70 -6.50
C ILE A 46 11.28 -7.44 -7.73
N PRO A 47 11.09 -8.41 -8.62
CA PRO A 47 10.25 -8.22 -9.79
C PRO A 47 8.78 -8.12 -9.40
N LEU A 48 7.99 -7.40 -10.20
CA LEU A 48 6.55 -7.23 -9.97
C LEU A 48 5.82 -8.58 -9.90
N GLU A 49 6.26 -9.53 -10.72
CA GLU A 49 5.74 -10.89 -10.78
C GLU A 49 5.91 -11.65 -9.44
N ASP A 50 7.08 -11.61 -8.79
CA ASP A 50 7.26 -12.17 -7.43
C ASP A 50 6.33 -11.50 -6.41
N LEU A 51 6.17 -10.17 -6.50
CA LEU A 51 5.27 -9.44 -5.64
C LEU A 51 3.82 -9.88 -5.83
N GLN A 52 3.35 -9.91 -7.07
CA GLN A 52 1.98 -10.31 -7.38
C GLN A 52 1.71 -11.80 -7.10
N GLU A 53 2.73 -12.66 -7.17
CA GLU A 53 2.62 -14.06 -6.79
C GLU A 53 2.39 -14.22 -5.27
N GLU A 54 3.00 -13.36 -4.45
CA GLU A 54 2.92 -13.42 -2.99
C GLU A 54 1.72 -12.64 -2.41
N VAL A 55 1.46 -11.43 -2.91
CA VAL A 55 0.44 -10.52 -2.35
C VAL A 55 -0.78 -10.33 -3.24
N GLY A 56 -0.76 -10.83 -4.48
CA GLY A 56 -1.83 -10.62 -5.44
C GLY A 56 -1.81 -9.20 -6.03
N ASP A 57 -2.98 -8.58 -6.14
CA ASP A 57 -3.07 -7.22 -6.67
C ASP A 57 -2.59 -6.20 -5.63
N ILE A 58 -1.40 -5.64 -5.87
CA ILE A 58 -0.78 -4.62 -5.00
C ILE A 58 -1.71 -3.40 -4.85
N GLN A 59 -2.42 -3.02 -5.91
CA GLN A 59 -3.33 -1.88 -5.85
C GLN A 59 -4.49 -2.15 -4.92
N GLU A 60 -5.08 -3.34 -4.98
CA GLU A 60 -6.21 -3.73 -4.12
C GLU A 60 -5.77 -3.76 -2.65
N LEU A 61 -4.59 -4.35 -2.38
CA LEU A 61 -4.05 -4.41 -1.03
C LEU A 61 -3.72 -3.01 -0.46
N ILE A 62 -3.17 -2.11 -1.28
CA ILE A 62 -2.95 -0.72 -0.88
C ILE A 62 -4.28 -0.01 -0.64
N ALA A 63 -5.27 -0.18 -1.50
CA ALA A 63 -6.58 0.46 -1.36
C ALA A 63 -7.23 0.09 -0.03
N SER A 64 -7.27 -1.20 0.32
CA SER A 64 -7.80 -1.65 1.62
C SER A 64 -7.05 -1.04 2.80
N ARG A 65 -5.71 -0.94 2.73
CA ARG A 65 -4.91 -0.32 3.80
C ARG A 65 -5.16 1.17 3.95
N LEU A 66 -5.34 1.88 2.84
CA LEU A 66 -5.69 3.30 2.86
C LEU A 66 -7.10 3.52 3.40
N GLU A 67 -8.07 2.66 3.04
CA GLU A 67 -9.42 2.68 3.62
C GLU A 67 -9.36 2.51 5.15
N GLU A 68 -8.68 1.46 5.63
CA GLU A 68 -8.51 1.23 7.07
C GLU A 68 -7.84 2.42 7.78
N ALA A 69 -6.80 3.00 7.18
CA ALA A 69 -6.10 4.14 7.76
C ALA A 69 -6.99 5.39 7.82
N VAL A 70 -7.77 5.66 6.78
CA VAL A 70 -8.69 6.82 6.75
C VAL A 70 -9.82 6.64 7.76
N GLU A 71 -10.37 5.43 7.89
CA GLU A 71 -11.36 5.12 8.92
C GLU A 71 -10.77 5.30 10.33
N ALA A 72 -9.53 4.84 10.56
CA ALA A 72 -8.85 4.99 11.84
C ALA A 72 -8.58 6.46 12.21
N GLU A 73 -8.18 7.30 11.24
CA GLU A 73 -8.01 8.74 11.47
C GLU A 73 -9.33 9.45 11.77
N THR A 74 -10.40 9.07 11.05
CA THR A 74 -11.74 9.65 11.25
C THR A 74 -12.32 9.29 12.61
N ASP A 75 -12.09 8.05 13.09
CA ASP A 75 -12.56 7.60 14.40
C ASP A 75 -11.75 8.26 15.55
N ALA A 76 -10.45 8.47 15.35
CA ALA A 76 -9.59 9.16 16.30
C ALA A 76 -9.94 10.65 16.48
N ASP A 77 -10.33 11.35 15.40
CA ASP A 77 -10.79 12.75 15.45
C ASP A 77 -12.10 12.91 16.22
N LYS A 78 -12.98 11.90 16.16
CA LYS A 78 -14.29 11.93 16.82
C LYS A 78 -14.26 11.60 18.32
N ALA A 79 -13.16 11.03 18.80
CA ALA A 79 -12.97 10.66 20.19
C ALA A 79 -12.21 11.71 21.04
N ALA A 80 -11.80 12.83 20.43
CA ALA A 80 -11.03 13.91 21.08
C ALA A 80 -11.90 15.05 21.63
#